data_AF-V9KKL6-F1
#
_entry.id   AF-V9KKL6-F1
#
_cell.length_a   1.000
_cell.length_b   1.000
_cell.length_c   1.000
_cell.angle_alpha   90.00
_cell.angle_beta   90.00
_cell.angle_gamma   90.00
#
_symmetry.space_group_name_H-M   'P 1'
#
loop_
_entity.id
_entity.type
_entity.pdbx_description
1 polymer ?
#
loop_
_entity_poly.entity_id
_entity_poly.type
_entity_poly.pdbx_seq_one_letter_code
_entity_poly.pdbx_strand_id
1 'polypeptide(L)'
;GCEAGAAGPGCEAGAAGPGCEAGAAGLGCGEPGAGREAKAPSEAVSAEDSGLDHKCLFCKIGNEKEAVELLHLDDQFACFKDVRPGAPHHYLVVPRNHIGNCKTLKKEHVSTVEKMVEVGKSVLQQKGFSDLADVRLGFHWPPFCSMAHLHLHVLAPASRMGFLSRMVYKSNSYWFITVDQLIERLKSLPGDSKS
;
A
#
# COMPACT_ATOMS: atom_id res chain seq x y z
N GLY A 1 -32.88 -9.22 -53.18
CA GLY A 1 -32.81 -8.06 -54.07
C GLY A 1 -31.82 -7.07 -53.50
N CYS A 2 -31.06 -6.43 -54.36
CA CYS A 2 -30.37 -5.15 -54.13
C CYS A 2 -31.38 -4.03 -53.76
N GLU A 3 -31.02 -2.84 -53.27
CA GLU A 3 -29.79 -2.23 -52.71
C GLU A 3 -30.30 -1.03 -51.85
N ALA A 4 -29.62 -0.53 -50.81
CA ALA A 4 -28.59 0.52 -50.81
C ALA A 4 -28.51 1.07 -49.36
N GLY A 5 -27.56 1.91 -48.93
CA GLY A 5 -26.41 2.53 -49.60
C GLY A 5 -25.49 3.21 -48.57
N ALA A 6 -24.26 3.54 -48.96
CA ALA A 6 -23.19 3.98 -48.06
C ALA A 6 -23.21 5.48 -47.70
N ALA A 7 -22.57 5.86 -46.58
CA ALA A 7 -21.85 7.14 -46.44
C ALA A 7 -20.92 7.21 -45.21
N GLY A 8 -19.85 7.99 -45.36
CA GLY A 8 -18.92 8.55 -44.37
C GLY A 8 -17.82 9.30 -45.16
N PRO A 9 -16.75 9.83 -44.54
CA PRO A 9 -16.56 10.30 -43.17
C PRO A 9 -16.65 11.86 -43.10
N GLY A 10 -16.20 12.49 -42.00
CA GLY A 10 -16.07 13.96 -41.96
C GLY A 10 -15.28 14.48 -40.74
N CYS A 11 -14.47 15.52 -40.96
CA CYS A 11 -13.75 16.29 -39.94
C CYS A 11 -13.57 17.75 -40.41
N GLU A 12 -13.04 18.63 -39.53
CA GLU A 12 -12.81 20.08 -39.77
C GLU A 12 -14.12 20.93 -39.89
N ALA A 13 -14.15 22.27 -39.77
CA ALA A 13 -13.10 23.28 -39.57
C ALA A 13 -13.61 24.59 -38.90
N GLY A 14 -12.71 25.38 -38.29
CA GLY A 14 -12.77 26.87 -38.20
C GLY A 14 -13.73 27.56 -37.18
N ALA A 15 -13.64 28.89 -36.94
CA ALA A 15 -12.56 29.88 -37.21
C ALA A 15 -12.84 31.27 -36.53
N ALA A 16 -11.77 32.05 -36.22
CA ALA A 16 -11.72 33.51 -35.92
C ALA A 16 -12.56 34.08 -34.73
N GLY A 17 -12.27 35.23 -34.08
CA GLY A 17 -11.32 36.36 -34.30
C GLY A 17 -12.07 37.70 -34.53
N PRO A 18 -11.50 38.93 -34.39
CA PRO A 18 -10.19 39.39 -33.86
C PRO A 18 -10.37 40.10 -32.46
N GLY A 19 -9.49 40.95 -31.87
CA GLY A 19 -8.08 41.33 -32.14
C GLY A 19 -7.81 42.83 -32.45
N CYS A 20 -7.11 43.56 -31.56
CA CYS A 20 -6.43 44.86 -31.82
C CYS A 20 -5.15 44.97 -30.93
N GLU A 21 -3.96 45.29 -31.46
CA GLU A 21 -3.27 46.61 -31.56
C GLU A 21 -2.87 47.24 -30.19
N ALA A 22 -1.64 47.71 -29.90
CA ALA A 22 -0.28 47.70 -30.50
C ALA A 22 0.75 48.05 -29.36
N GLY A 23 2.08 48.10 -29.47
CA GLY A 23 3.08 47.98 -30.55
C GLY A 23 4.52 48.33 -30.04
N ALA A 24 5.41 48.81 -30.92
CA ALA A 24 6.71 49.50 -30.66
C ALA A 24 7.89 48.79 -29.91
N ALA A 25 8.78 48.22 -30.73
CA ALA A 25 10.24 48.02 -30.62
C ALA A 25 11.07 48.44 -29.38
N GLY A 26 12.06 47.60 -29.04
CA GLY A 26 13.27 47.93 -28.27
C GLY A 26 14.41 46.92 -28.52
N LEU A 27 15.64 47.39 -28.74
CA LEU A 27 16.83 46.55 -29.02
C LEU A 27 17.70 46.37 -27.78
N GLY A 28 18.26 45.17 -27.60
CA GLY A 28 19.28 44.89 -26.57
C GLY A 28 19.89 43.49 -26.72
N CYS A 29 21.22 43.41 -26.85
CA CYS A 29 21.97 42.15 -26.93
C CYS A 29 22.62 41.83 -25.58
N GLY A 30 22.58 40.57 -25.13
CA GLY A 30 23.21 40.15 -23.88
C GLY A 30 22.98 38.68 -23.52
N GLU A 31 23.91 37.82 -23.94
CA GLU A 31 24.13 36.48 -23.39
C GLU A 31 25.34 36.49 -22.43
N PRO A 32 25.60 35.44 -21.61
CA PRO A 32 24.77 34.26 -21.31
C PRO A 32 24.49 34.10 -19.79
N GLY A 33 23.60 33.15 -19.43
CA GLY A 33 23.26 32.90 -18.02
C GLY A 33 22.67 31.52 -17.75
N ALA A 34 23.46 30.45 -17.89
CA ALA A 34 23.01 29.07 -17.71
C ALA A 34 22.85 28.67 -16.21
N GLY A 35 21.95 29.34 -15.49
CA GLY A 35 21.58 29.02 -14.12
C GLY A 35 20.37 28.08 -14.03
N ARG A 36 20.59 26.76 -14.13
CA ARG A 36 19.51 25.77 -13.96
C ARG A 36 19.21 25.60 -12.46
N GLU A 37 18.21 26.33 -11.96
CA GLU A 37 17.80 26.29 -10.55
C GLU A 37 17.53 24.87 -10.07
N ALA A 38 18.44 24.36 -9.21
CA ALA A 38 18.21 23.12 -8.49
C ALA A 38 17.20 23.40 -7.38
N LYS A 39 15.93 23.01 -7.59
CA LYS A 39 14.89 23.07 -6.56
C LYS A 39 15.43 22.38 -5.30
N ALA A 40 15.51 23.16 -4.21
CA ALA A 40 16.14 22.73 -2.96
C ALA A 40 15.50 21.44 -2.41
N PRO A 41 16.26 20.59 -1.71
CA PRO A 41 15.70 19.45 -1.00
C PRO A 41 14.68 19.96 0.04
N SER A 42 13.51 19.33 0.07
CA SER A 42 12.47 19.64 1.05
C SER A 42 12.91 19.24 2.46
N GLU A 43 13.23 20.27 3.25
CA GLU A 43 13.14 20.36 4.71
C GLU A 43 13.24 19.03 5.49
N ALA A 44 14.41 18.83 6.11
CA ALA A 44 14.60 17.75 7.06
C ALA A 44 13.72 17.97 8.29
N VAL A 45 12.65 17.19 8.41
CA VAL A 45 11.82 17.13 9.63
C VAL A 45 12.66 16.61 10.80
N SER A 46 12.56 17.26 11.96
CA SER A 46 13.39 16.94 13.13
C SER A 46 13.19 15.50 13.61
N ALA A 47 14.30 14.80 13.86
CA ALA A 47 14.31 13.37 14.16
C ALA A 47 14.16 13.10 15.67
N GLU A 48 12.96 13.32 16.20
CA GLU A 48 12.60 12.97 17.58
C GLU A 48 11.23 12.25 17.66
N ASP A 49 11.21 11.14 18.41
CA ASP A 49 10.13 10.14 18.56
C ASP A 49 9.54 9.50 17.27
N SER A 50 10.30 9.47 16.17
CA SER A 50 9.96 8.55 15.07
C SER A 50 10.09 7.09 15.56
N GLY A 51 8.96 6.43 15.81
CA GLY A 51 8.88 5.07 16.38
C GLY A 51 9.39 3.98 15.44
N LEU A 52 10.67 4.00 15.08
CA LEU A 52 11.30 3.22 14.02
C LEU A 52 12.47 2.41 14.55
N ASP A 53 12.43 1.08 14.49
CA ASP A 53 13.63 0.28 14.72
C ASP A 53 14.48 0.21 13.43
N HIS A 54 15.61 0.92 13.43
CA HIS A 54 16.58 0.93 12.33
C HIS A 54 17.18 -0.46 12.02
N LYS A 55 17.12 -1.42 12.95
CA LYS A 55 17.55 -2.82 12.74
C LYS A 55 16.45 -3.68 12.11
N CYS A 56 15.20 -3.24 12.16
CA CYS A 56 14.07 -4.00 11.66
C CYS A 56 13.89 -3.81 10.14
N LEU A 57 13.97 -4.91 9.38
CA LEU A 57 13.83 -4.89 7.93
C LEU A 57 12.50 -4.28 7.47
N PHE A 58 11.38 -4.57 8.14
CA PHE A 58 10.06 -4.07 7.76
C PHE A 58 9.89 -2.57 8.08
N CYS A 59 10.50 -2.08 9.17
CA CYS A 59 10.60 -0.64 9.42
C CYS A 59 11.34 0.10 8.32
N LYS A 60 12.42 -0.49 7.79
CA LYS A 60 13.16 0.09 6.67
C LYS A 60 12.34 0.08 5.37
N ILE A 61 11.71 -1.05 5.01
CA ILE A 61 10.87 -1.17 3.80
C ILE A 61 9.70 -0.19 3.86
N GLY A 62 8.99 -0.13 4.99
CA GLY A 62 7.88 0.81 5.20
C GLY A 62 8.28 2.28 5.29
N ASN A 63 9.57 2.60 5.20
CA ASN A 63 10.08 3.98 5.14
C ASN A 63 11.15 4.13 4.04
N GLU A 64 11.02 3.33 2.97
CA GLU A 64 11.75 3.47 1.70
C GLU A 64 13.30 3.38 1.83
N LYS A 65 13.80 2.78 2.91
CA LYS A 65 15.24 2.60 3.19
C LYS A 65 15.82 1.27 2.66
N GLU A 66 15.02 0.50 1.90
CA GLU A 66 15.39 -0.75 1.22
C GLU A 66 14.68 -0.80 -0.14
N ALA A 67 15.33 -1.33 -1.18
CA ALA A 67 14.79 -1.35 -2.53
C ALA A 67 13.78 -2.48 -2.75
N VAL A 68 12.49 -2.20 -2.51
CA VAL A 68 11.37 -3.14 -2.66
C VAL A 68 10.23 -2.49 -3.45
N GLU A 69 9.56 -3.25 -4.34
CA GLU A 69 8.34 -2.80 -5.03
C GLU A 69 7.19 -2.66 -4.02
N LEU A 70 6.90 -1.42 -3.61
CA LEU A 70 5.71 -1.09 -2.84
C LEU A 70 4.48 -1.10 -3.75
N LEU A 71 3.45 -1.85 -3.34
CA LEU A 71 2.14 -1.90 -3.99
C LEU A 71 1.19 -0.82 -3.46
N HIS A 72 1.46 -0.30 -2.26
CA HIS A 72 0.77 0.81 -1.60
C HIS A 72 1.71 1.42 -0.56
N LEU A 73 1.63 2.75 -0.38
CA LEU A 73 2.31 3.51 0.66
C LEU A 73 1.44 4.71 1.05
N ASP A 74 1.25 4.92 2.34
CA ASP A 74 0.63 6.12 2.92
C ASP A 74 1.38 6.55 4.20
N ASP A 75 0.83 7.46 5.01
CA ASP A 75 1.47 7.96 6.24
C ASP A 75 1.56 6.91 7.37
N GLN A 76 0.69 5.89 7.35
CA GLN A 76 0.53 4.87 8.39
C GLN A 76 1.02 3.49 7.94
N PHE A 77 0.88 3.13 6.66
CA PHE A 77 1.10 1.77 6.15
C PHE A 77 1.90 1.70 4.85
N ALA A 78 2.56 0.55 4.65
CA ALA A 78 3.11 0.12 3.37
C ALA A 78 2.63 -1.31 3.04
N CYS A 79 2.50 -1.63 1.75
CA CYS A 79 2.16 -2.96 1.27
C CYS A 79 3.15 -3.41 0.19
N PHE A 80 3.64 -4.65 0.26
CA PHE A 80 4.59 -5.21 -0.71
C PHE A 80 4.39 -6.72 -0.91
N LYS A 81 5.02 -7.28 -1.95
CA LYS A 81 4.97 -8.73 -2.26
C LYS A 81 5.81 -9.53 -1.27
N ASP A 82 5.31 -10.66 -0.77
CA ASP A 82 6.13 -11.60 -0.01
C ASP A 82 7.12 -12.32 -0.94
N VAL A 83 8.39 -12.41 -0.53
CA VAL A 83 9.46 -13.12 -1.24
C VAL A 83 9.26 -14.64 -1.33
N ARG A 84 8.36 -15.21 -0.51
CA ARG A 84 7.94 -16.61 -0.54
C ARG A 84 6.40 -16.68 -0.64
N PRO A 85 5.82 -16.53 -1.84
CA PRO A 85 4.37 -16.48 -2.02
C PRO A 85 3.68 -17.79 -1.62
N GLY A 86 2.72 -17.72 -0.69
CA GLY A 86 1.88 -18.86 -0.28
C GLY A 86 0.64 -19.08 -1.15
N ALA A 87 0.24 -18.05 -1.89
CA ALA A 87 -0.87 -17.98 -2.83
C ALA A 87 -0.45 -17.10 -4.05
N PRO A 88 -1.16 -17.12 -5.19
CA PRO A 88 -0.79 -16.34 -6.38
C PRO A 88 -0.64 -14.83 -6.12
N HIS A 89 -1.52 -14.27 -5.29
CA HIS A 89 -1.35 -12.98 -4.63
C HIS A 89 -0.97 -13.26 -3.17
N HIS A 90 0.28 -12.98 -2.81
CA HIS A 90 0.72 -12.98 -1.42
C HIS A 90 1.39 -11.65 -1.10
N TYR A 91 0.67 -10.78 -0.38
CA TYR A 91 1.15 -9.45 0.01
C TYR A 91 1.26 -9.33 1.52
N LEU A 92 2.17 -8.48 1.98
CA LEU A 92 2.36 -8.11 3.37
C LEU A 92 1.99 -6.64 3.55
N VAL A 93 0.97 -6.35 4.35
CA VAL A 93 0.72 -4.98 4.84
C VAL A 93 1.43 -4.80 6.16
N VAL A 94 2.20 -3.72 6.30
CA VAL A 94 2.95 -3.38 7.52
C VAL A 94 2.67 -1.93 7.95
N PRO A 95 2.64 -1.61 9.25
CA PRO A 95 2.65 -0.24 9.72
C PRO A 95 4.05 0.38 9.50
N ARG A 96 4.11 1.69 9.25
CA ARG A 96 5.39 2.41 9.09
C ARG A 96 6.12 2.61 10.42
N ASN A 97 5.36 2.75 11.50
CA ASN A 97 5.85 2.70 12.88
C ASN A 97 6.07 1.25 13.31
N HIS A 98 7.11 1.01 14.10
CA HIS A 98 7.45 -0.29 14.66
C HIS A 98 6.41 -0.73 15.71
N ILE A 99 5.46 -1.56 15.27
CA ILE A 99 4.63 -2.37 16.16
C ILE A 99 5.21 -3.79 16.14
N GLY A 100 5.25 -4.46 17.30
CA GLY A 100 5.71 -5.84 17.43
C GLY A 100 4.77 -6.85 16.75
N ASN A 101 4.88 -8.12 17.12
CA ASN A 101 4.01 -9.17 16.55
C ASN A 101 2.54 -9.06 17.02
N CYS A 102 1.65 -9.86 16.42
CA CYS A 102 0.21 -9.85 16.75
C CYS A 102 -0.13 -10.21 18.20
N LYS A 103 0.79 -10.81 18.97
CA LYS A 103 0.62 -11.14 20.39
C LYS A 103 0.97 -9.97 21.32
N THR A 104 1.71 -8.96 20.85
CA THR A 104 2.02 -7.73 21.61
C THR A 104 0.98 -6.61 21.42
N LEU A 105 -0.05 -6.83 20.59
CA LEU A 105 -1.13 -5.87 20.38
C LEU A 105 -2.03 -5.76 21.62
N LYS A 106 -2.50 -4.54 21.90
CA LYS A 106 -3.54 -4.24 22.90
C LYS A 106 -4.86 -3.85 22.24
N LYS A 107 -5.93 -3.73 23.03
CA LYS A 107 -7.29 -3.34 22.61
C LYS A 107 -7.35 -2.05 21.77
N GLU A 108 -6.47 -1.08 22.05
CA GLU A 108 -6.31 0.16 21.28
C GLU A 108 -5.90 -0.06 19.80
N HIS A 109 -5.19 -1.16 19.51
CA HIS A 109 -4.65 -1.49 18.17
C HIS A 109 -5.68 -2.15 17.24
N VAL A 110 -6.92 -2.37 17.71
CA VAL A 110 -8.02 -2.93 16.89
C VAL A 110 -8.22 -2.12 15.61
N SER A 111 -8.23 -0.79 15.70
CA SER A 111 -8.37 0.12 14.56
C SER A 111 -7.19 0.06 13.59
N THR A 112 -5.98 -0.26 14.08
CA THR A 112 -4.81 -0.52 13.23
C THR A 112 -5.00 -1.79 12.41
N VAL A 113 -5.46 -2.88 13.04
CA VAL A 113 -5.70 -4.16 12.34
C VAL A 113 -6.84 -4.01 11.32
N GLU A 114 -7.91 -3.30 11.67
CA GLU A 114 -9.04 -3.02 10.77
C GLU A 114 -8.59 -2.19 9.54
N LYS A 115 -7.77 -1.14 9.72
CA LYS A 115 -7.15 -0.39 8.60
C LYS A 115 -6.21 -1.23 7.72
N MET A 116 -5.38 -2.10 8.31
CA MET A 116 -4.48 -2.98 7.53
C MET A 116 -5.28 -3.90 6.58
N VAL A 117 -6.48 -4.31 7.00
CA VAL A 117 -7.40 -5.14 6.20
C VAL A 117 -8.01 -4.36 5.04
N GLU A 118 -8.34 -3.09 5.24
CA GLU A 118 -8.82 -2.18 4.19
C GLU A 118 -7.75 -1.97 3.13
N VAL A 119 -6.51 -1.65 3.53
CA VAL A 119 -5.35 -1.53 2.64
C VAL A 119 -5.10 -2.84 1.88
N GLY A 120 -5.12 -3.98 2.56
CA GLY A 120 -4.90 -5.30 1.94
C GLY A 120 -5.95 -5.65 0.89
N LYS A 121 -7.24 -5.37 1.15
CA LYS A 121 -8.34 -5.58 0.20
C LYS A 121 -8.27 -4.60 -0.98
N SER A 122 -7.95 -3.33 -0.72
CA SER A 122 -7.76 -2.31 -1.76
C SER A 122 -6.65 -2.71 -2.74
N VAL A 123 -5.50 -3.16 -2.23
CA VAL A 123 -4.38 -3.63 -3.08
C VAL A 123 -4.77 -4.87 -3.91
N LEU A 124 -5.55 -5.81 -3.37
CA LEU A 124 -6.06 -6.94 -4.17
C LEU A 124 -6.92 -6.46 -5.34
N GLN A 125 -7.87 -5.55 -5.08
CA GLN A 125 -8.76 -4.99 -6.11
C GLN A 125 -7.97 -4.20 -7.17
N GLN A 126 -6.99 -3.38 -6.77
CA GLN A 126 -6.09 -2.65 -7.67
C GLN A 126 -5.23 -3.59 -8.54
N LYS A 127 -4.96 -4.82 -8.10
CA LYS A 127 -4.26 -5.86 -8.88
C LYS A 127 -5.22 -6.83 -9.58
N GLY A 128 -6.49 -6.45 -9.74
CA GLY A 128 -7.50 -7.16 -10.53
C GLY A 128 -8.17 -8.34 -9.84
N PHE A 129 -7.98 -8.51 -8.53
CA PHE A 129 -8.58 -9.60 -7.76
C PHE A 129 -9.82 -9.12 -6.99
N SER A 130 -11.01 -9.52 -7.47
CA SER A 130 -12.30 -9.04 -6.96
C SER A 130 -13.05 -10.03 -6.05
N ASP A 131 -12.69 -11.31 -6.03
CA ASP A 131 -13.38 -12.34 -5.23
C ASP A 131 -12.93 -12.31 -3.76
N LEU A 132 -13.42 -11.33 -3.01
CA LEU A 132 -13.08 -11.16 -1.60
C LEU A 132 -13.57 -12.31 -0.68
N ALA A 133 -14.33 -13.29 -1.19
CA ALA A 133 -14.70 -14.48 -0.43
C ALA A 133 -13.56 -15.53 -0.42
N ASP A 134 -12.76 -15.62 -1.50
CA ASP A 134 -11.61 -16.51 -1.58
C ASP A 134 -10.29 -15.85 -1.11
N VAL A 135 -10.35 -15.12 0.01
CA VAL A 135 -9.19 -14.44 0.62
C VAL A 135 -8.92 -14.97 2.02
N ARG A 136 -7.64 -15.22 2.34
CA ARG A 136 -7.18 -15.54 3.70
C ARG A 136 -6.39 -14.33 4.23
N LEU A 137 -6.93 -13.69 5.26
CA LEU A 137 -6.27 -12.59 5.99
C LEU A 137 -5.91 -13.04 7.41
N GLY A 138 -4.71 -12.67 7.88
CA GLY A 138 -4.27 -12.98 9.25
C GLY A 138 -2.77 -12.86 9.48
N PHE A 139 -2.30 -13.38 10.61
CA PHE A 139 -0.96 -13.15 11.14
C PHE A 139 -0.32 -14.47 11.60
N HIS A 140 0.99 -14.62 11.40
CA HIS A 140 1.74 -15.72 12.02
C HIS A 140 1.81 -15.56 13.54
N TRP A 141 1.46 -16.61 14.27
CA TRP A 141 1.40 -16.59 15.73
C TRP A 141 2.77 -16.91 16.37
N PRO A 142 3.27 -16.10 17.33
CA PRO A 142 4.54 -16.37 18.00
C PRO A 142 4.54 -17.69 18.78
N PRO A 143 5.63 -18.48 18.75
CA PRO A 143 6.98 -18.12 18.30
C PRO A 143 7.24 -18.25 16.79
N PHE A 144 6.25 -18.64 15.98
CA PHE A 144 6.45 -19.01 14.57
C PHE A 144 6.48 -17.83 13.58
N CYS A 145 6.43 -16.59 14.08
CA CYS A 145 6.59 -15.37 13.27
C CYS A 145 8.06 -15.16 12.85
N SER A 146 8.36 -15.16 11.54
CA SER A 146 9.73 -14.97 11.03
C SER A 146 10.27 -13.53 11.19
N MET A 147 9.41 -12.55 11.47
CA MET A 147 9.78 -11.14 11.64
C MET A 147 9.09 -10.57 12.89
N ALA A 148 9.85 -9.85 13.71
CA ALA A 148 9.37 -9.21 14.94
C ALA A 148 8.78 -7.80 14.69
N HIS A 149 7.93 -7.69 13.67
CA HIS A 149 7.23 -6.46 13.28
C HIS A 149 5.86 -6.84 12.74
N LEU A 150 4.81 -6.04 12.98
CA LEU A 150 3.44 -6.38 12.61
C LEU A 150 3.28 -6.50 11.09
N HIS A 151 2.90 -7.69 10.59
CA HIS A 151 2.64 -7.91 9.17
C HIS A 151 1.37 -8.72 8.96
N LEU A 152 0.39 -8.13 8.28
CA LEU A 152 -0.82 -8.82 7.84
C LEU A 152 -0.51 -9.57 6.54
N HIS A 153 -0.69 -10.89 6.55
CA HIS A 153 -0.68 -11.70 5.34
C HIS A 153 -1.99 -11.50 4.58
N VAL A 154 -1.87 -11.13 3.31
CA VAL A 154 -2.96 -11.01 2.34
C VAL A 154 -2.76 -12.10 1.29
N LEU A 155 -3.54 -13.18 1.40
CA LEU A 155 -3.42 -14.38 0.55
C LEU A 155 -4.67 -14.57 -0.30
N ALA A 156 -4.51 -14.56 -1.63
CA ALA A 156 -5.60 -14.79 -2.57
C ALA A 156 -5.12 -15.40 -3.91
N PRO A 157 -5.97 -16.08 -4.69
CA PRO A 157 -7.11 -16.87 -4.22
C PRO A 157 -6.66 -17.94 -3.19
N ALA A 158 -7.31 -18.00 -2.04
CA ALA A 158 -7.00 -18.92 -0.95
C ALA A 158 -7.24 -20.40 -1.32
N SER A 159 -8.16 -20.65 -2.26
CA SER A 159 -8.39 -21.95 -2.89
C SER A 159 -7.15 -22.51 -3.59
N ARG A 160 -6.30 -21.64 -4.15
CA ARG A 160 -5.07 -21.99 -4.90
C ARG A 160 -3.79 -21.96 -4.04
N MET A 161 -3.89 -21.89 -2.72
CA MET A 161 -2.73 -22.11 -1.84
C MET A 161 -2.16 -23.51 -2.03
N GLY A 162 -0.84 -23.62 -2.19
CA GLY A 162 -0.14 -24.90 -2.25
C GLY A 162 -0.36 -25.73 -0.97
N PHE A 163 -0.24 -27.07 -1.07
CA PHE A 163 -0.59 -28.00 0.02
C PHE A 163 0.03 -27.63 1.38
N LEU A 164 1.33 -27.29 1.39
CA LEU A 164 2.04 -26.89 2.62
C LEU A 164 1.55 -25.52 3.13
N SER A 165 1.38 -24.54 2.23
CA SER A 165 0.84 -23.21 2.55
C SER A 165 -0.56 -23.30 3.15
N ARG A 166 -1.42 -24.18 2.61
CA ARG A 166 -2.77 -24.46 3.12
C ARG A 166 -2.77 -25.09 4.52
N MET A 167 -1.67 -25.73 4.93
CA MET A 167 -1.48 -26.23 6.29
C MET A 167 -1.03 -25.13 7.27
N VAL A 168 -0.10 -24.27 6.84
CA VAL A 168 0.42 -23.14 7.64
C VAL A 168 -0.65 -22.06 7.86
N TYR A 169 -1.28 -21.58 6.78
CA TYR A 169 -2.29 -20.51 6.81
C TYR A 169 -3.70 -21.01 7.20
N LYS A 170 -3.78 -22.10 7.97
CA LYS A 170 -5.04 -22.70 8.42
C LYS A 170 -5.55 -21.99 9.67
N SER A 171 -6.77 -21.46 9.60
CA SER A 171 -7.46 -20.66 10.63
C SER A 171 -7.66 -21.32 12.01
N ASN A 172 -7.25 -22.57 12.20
CA ASN A 172 -7.34 -23.26 13.49
C ASN A 172 -6.06 -24.10 13.67
N SER A 173 -4.93 -23.40 13.67
CA SER A 173 -3.59 -23.97 13.79
C SER A 173 -2.76 -23.19 14.81
N TYR A 174 -1.67 -23.78 15.29
CA TYR A 174 -0.74 -23.11 16.21
C TYR A 174 0.16 -22.07 15.53
N TRP A 175 0.09 -21.97 14.19
CA TRP A 175 0.98 -21.12 13.38
C TRP A 175 0.31 -19.83 12.88
N PHE A 176 -1.02 -19.77 12.78
CA PHE A 176 -1.72 -18.67 12.12
C PHE A 176 -3.06 -18.35 12.79
N ILE A 177 -3.27 -17.06 13.08
CA ILE A 177 -4.53 -16.50 13.59
C ILE A 177 -5.19 -15.65 12.50
N THR A 178 -6.50 -15.77 12.28
CA THR A 178 -7.20 -14.86 11.34
C THR A 178 -7.35 -13.46 11.93
N VAL A 179 -7.61 -12.49 11.06
CA VAL A 179 -8.00 -11.12 11.45
C VAL A 179 -9.14 -11.13 12.48
N ASP A 180 -10.19 -11.90 12.22
CA ASP A 180 -11.43 -11.89 13.02
C ASP A 180 -11.16 -12.43 14.43
N GLN A 181 -10.45 -13.56 14.52
CA GLN A 181 -10.01 -14.17 15.78
C GLN A 181 -9.08 -13.24 16.58
N LEU A 182 -8.19 -12.50 15.90
CA LEU A 182 -7.32 -11.54 16.54
C LEU A 182 -8.11 -10.33 17.06
N ILE A 183 -9.05 -9.81 16.28
CA ILE A 183 -9.90 -8.68 16.68
C ILE A 183 -10.81 -9.07 17.86
N GLU A 184 -11.40 -10.27 17.84
CA GLU A 184 -12.18 -10.82 18.97
C GLU A 184 -11.32 -10.96 20.22
N ARG A 185 -10.10 -11.52 20.08
CA ARG A 185 -9.11 -11.62 21.17
C ARG A 185 -8.73 -10.24 21.74
N LEU A 186 -8.54 -9.22 20.91
CA LEU A 186 -8.20 -7.87 21.36
C LEU A 186 -9.38 -7.14 22.01
N LYS A 187 -10.60 -7.34 21.50
CA LYS A 187 -11.83 -6.78 22.08
C LYS A 187 -12.17 -7.40 23.44
N SER A 188 -11.82 -8.67 23.65
CA SER A 188 -12.00 -9.40 24.92
C SER A 188 -10.89 -9.20 25.96
N LEU A 189 -9.78 -8.51 25.65
CA LEU A 189 -8.84 -8.08 26.68
C LEU A 189 -9.53 -7.10 27.67
N PRO A 190 -9.19 -7.18 28.97
CA PRO A 190 -9.58 -6.14 29.91
C PRO A 190 -9.04 -4.80 29.42
N GLY A 191 -9.84 -3.74 29.56
CA GLY A 191 -9.31 -2.39 29.38
C GLY A 191 -8.41 -2.03 30.56
N ASP A 192 -7.38 -1.22 30.30
CA ASP A 192 -6.55 -0.63 31.35
C ASP A 192 -7.34 0.43 32.14
N SER A 193 -8.26 -0.05 33.00
CA SER A 193 -8.94 0.77 34.00
C SER A 193 -7.90 1.33 34.96
N LYS A 194 -7.51 2.59 34.74
CA LYS A 194 -6.69 3.34 35.70
C LYS A 194 -7.47 3.44 37.02
N SER A 195 -6.89 2.85 38.06
CA SER A 195 -7.20 3.17 39.46
C SER A 195 -6.59 4.51 39.86
#